data_AF-A0A7L4FVY5-F1
#
_entry.id   AF-A0A7L4FVY5-F1
#
_cell.length_a   1.000
_cell.length_b   1.000
_cell.length_c   1.000
_cell.angle_alpha   90.00
_cell.angle_beta   90.00
_cell.angle_gamma   90.00
#
_symmetry.space_group_name_H-M   'P 1'
#
loop_
_entity.id
_entity.type
_entity.pdbx_description
1 polymer ?
#
loop_
_entity_poly.entity_id
_entity_poly.type
_entity_poly.pdbx_seq_one_letter_code
_entity_poly.pdbx_strand_id
1 'polypeptide(L)'
;IGPAPQVAKGTHVLIPLGESSATGWTAQRAGTDEGAEPAGHALSISLSAPPDAPIGRYRLSVKTRSGAGEFAAPFDPGNDFVLLFNPWCPEDTVYMDPTSDLNEYVLNESGRIFYGTEDQIAERSWNYGQVPP
;
A
#
# COMPACT_ATOMS: atom_id res chain seq x y z
N ILE A 1 -7.38 7.41 -6.21
CA ILE A 1 -6.14 7.58 -6.99
C ILE A 1 -6.45 8.14 -8.38
N GLY A 2 -5.57 8.99 -8.93
CA GLY A 2 -5.76 9.62 -10.24
C GLY A 2 -6.71 10.83 -10.27
N PRO A 3 -6.81 11.54 -11.42
CA PRO A 3 -7.53 12.80 -11.53
C PRO A 3 -9.06 12.66 -11.56
N ALA A 4 -9.57 11.47 -11.91
CA ALA A 4 -11.01 11.18 -12.01
C ALA A 4 -11.34 9.82 -11.36
N PRO A 5 -11.31 9.75 -10.02
CA PRO A 5 -11.49 8.49 -9.28
C PRO A 5 -12.94 8.00 -9.36
N GLN A 6 -13.15 6.69 -9.50
CA GLN A 6 -14.46 6.04 -9.63
C GLN A 6 -14.52 4.75 -8.80
N VAL A 7 -15.65 4.53 -8.10
CA VAL A 7 -15.85 3.33 -7.26
C VAL A 7 -15.88 2.06 -8.11
N ALA A 8 -16.60 2.09 -9.23
CA ALA A 8 -16.71 0.96 -10.16
C ALA A 8 -15.38 0.54 -10.80
N LYS A 9 -14.33 1.36 -10.69
CA LYS A 9 -12.99 1.08 -11.21
C LYS A 9 -11.94 0.85 -10.11
N GLY A 10 -12.37 0.79 -8.84
CA GLY A 10 -11.44 0.65 -7.71
C GLY A 10 -10.57 1.88 -7.44
N THR A 11 -10.76 3.00 -8.15
CA THR A 11 -9.92 4.21 -8.01
C THR A 11 -10.49 5.24 -7.04
N HIS A 12 -11.75 5.07 -6.63
CA HIS A 12 -12.37 5.74 -5.48
C HIS A 12 -12.83 4.69 -4.48
N VAL A 13 -12.24 4.66 -3.29
CA VAL A 13 -12.51 3.62 -2.29
C VAL A 13 -13.26 4.24 -1.12
N LEU A 14 -14.40 3.67 -0.77
CA LEU A 14 -15.18 4.03 0.43
C LEU A 14 -15.12 2.85 1.39
N ILE A 15 -14.48 3.03 2.54
CA ILE A 15 -14.24 1.96 3.51
C ILE A 15 -15.09 2.22 4.75
N PRO A 16 -16.21 1.49 4.95
CA PRO A 16 -16.95 1.54 6.20
C PRO A 16 -16.11 0.97 7.35
N LEU A 17 -16.18 1.58 8.54
CA LEU A 17 -15.49 1.07 9.72
C LEU A 17 -16.23 -0.17 10.26
N GLY A 18 -15.53 -1.30 10.33
CA GLY A 18 -16.05 -2.59 10.80
C GLY A 18 -16.60 -3.50 9.71
N GLU A 19 -16.56 -3.05 8.45
CA GLU A 19 -17.09 -3.79 7.28
C GLU A 19 -16.08 -3.75 6.12
N SER A 20 -16.33 -4.57 5.10
CA SER A 20 -15.56 -4.55 3.85
C SER A 20 -16.20 -3.61 2.83
N SER A 21 -15.36 -2.86 2.12
CA SER A 21 -15.79 -2.07 0.95
C SER A 21 -16.18 -2.98 -0.22
N ALA A 22 -16.91 -2.43 -1.19
CA ALA A 22 -17.20 -3.11 -2.46
C ALA A 22 -15.94 -3.48 -3.27
N THR A 23 -14.80 -2.86 -2.93
CA THR A 23 -13.50 -3.06 -3.54
C THR A 23 -12.57 -3.90 -2.67
N GLY A 24 -13.07 -4.63 -1.66
CA GLY A 24 -12.27 -5.54 -0.83
C GLY A 24 -11.46 -4.88 0.30
N TRP A 25 -11.25 -3.57 0.27
CA TRP A 25 -10.60 -2.84 1.37
C TRP A 25 -11.39 -2.95 2.67
N THR A 26 -10.69 -3.05 3.80
CA THR A 26 -11.30 -3.11 5.14
C THR A 26 -10.70 -2.06 6.08
N ALA A 27 -11.52 -1.60 7.03
CA ALA A 27 -11.10 -0.74 8.13
C ALA A 27 -11.63 -1.32 9.44
N GLN A 28 -10.77 -1.59 10.40
CA GLN A 28 -11.16 -2.14 11.70
C GLN A 28 -10.58 -1.30 12.83
N ARG A 29 -11.29 -1.21 13.95
CA ARG A 29 -10.70 -0.60 15.15
C ARG A 29 -9.54 -1.47 15.60
N ALA A 30 -8.36 -0.89 15.72
CA ALA A 30 -7.24 -1.61 16.31
C ALA A 30 -7.57 -1.81 17.80
N GLY A 31 -7.38 -3.04 18.31
CA GLY A 31 -7.59 -3.32 19.72
C GLY A 31 -6.69 -2.42 20.57
N THR A 32 -7.28 -1.69 21.52
CA THR A 32 -6.56 -1.32 22.74
C THR A 32 -6.32 -2.62 23.49
N ASP A 33 -5.09 -2.87 23.94
CA ASP A 33 -4.75 -4.05 24.76
C ASP A 33 -5.84 -4.30 25.81
N GLU A 34 -6.21 -5.56 26.06
CA GLU A 34 -7.17 -5.92 27.09
C GLU A 34 -6.72 -5.33 28.45
N GLY A 35 -7.37 -4.24 28.89
CA GLY A 35 -7.04 -3.52 30.12
C GLY A 35 -6.38 -2.14 29.94
N ALA A 36 -6.12 -1.70 28.71
CA ALA A 36 -5.72 -0.32 28.45
C ALA A 36 -6.94 0.61 28.46
N GLU A 37 -6.92 1.61 29.35
CA GLU A 37 -7.87 2.72 29.32
C GLU A 37 -7.89 3.34 27.91
N PRO A 38 -9.07 3.64 27.33
CA PRO A 38 -9.12 4.32 26.04
C PRO A 38 -8.29 5.59 26.12
N ALA A 39 -7.34 5.75 25.20
CA ALA A 39 -6.46 6.91 25.14
C ALA A 39 -7.26 8.17 24.70
N GLY A 40 -8.07 8.72 25.61
CA GLY A 40 -8.83 9.95 25.43
C GLY A 40 -9.73 9.95 24.18
N HIS A 41 -9.58 10.97 23.35
CA HIS A 41 -10.37 11.21 22.12
C HIS A 41 -9.73 10.61 20.85
N ALA A 42 -8.72 9.74 20.97
CA ALA A 42 -8.05 9.12 19.83
C ALA A 42 -8.67 7.76 19.48
N LEU A 43 -8.80 7.49 18.18
CA LEU A 43 -9.27 6.20 17.66
C LEU A 43 -8.21 5.61 16.72
N SER A 44 -7.68 4.45 17.08
CA SER A 44 -6.77 3.69 16.22
C SER A 44 -7.56 2.82 15.26
N ILE A 45 -7.27 2.95 13.96
CA ILE A 45 -7.91 2.20 12.89
C ILE A 45 -6.83 1.48 12.09
N SER A 46 -6.99 0.17 11.92
CA SER A 46 -6.21 -0.64 10.98
C SER A 46 -6.90 -0.65 9.62
N LEU A 47 -6.14 -0.37 8.56
CA LEU A 47 -6.60 -0.39 7.17
C LEU A 47 -5.90 -1.54 6.43
N SER A 48 -6.66 -2.34 5.70
CA SER A 48 -6.12 -3.41 4.87
C SER A 48 -6.59 -3.25 3.42
N ALA A 49 -5.64 -3.24 2.49
CA ALA A 49 -5.89 -3.26 1.05
C ALA A 49 -6.04 -4.71 0.55
N PRO A 50 -6.89 -4.98 -0.46
CA PRO A 50 -6.88 -6.28 -1.11
C PRO A 50 -5.62 -6.45 -1.98
N PRO A 51 -5.21 -7.69 -2.27
CA PRO A 51 -4.00 -7.99 -3.07
C PRO A 51 -4.05 -7.47 -4.52
N ASP A 52 -5.24 -7.21 -5.06
CA ASP A 52 -5.46 -6.72 -6.42
C ASP A 52 -5.74 -5.20 -6.48
N ALA A 53 -5.54 -4.47 -5.37
CA ALA A 53 -5.71 -3.03 -5.32
C ALA A 53 -4.79 -2.31 -6.34
N PRO A 54 -5.27 -1.31 -7.09
CA PRO A 54 -4.42 -0.54 -7.98
C PRO A 54 -3.26 0.12 -7.22
N ILE A 55 -2.03 -0.04 -7.71
CA ILE A 55 -0.86 0.60 -7.11
C ILE A 55 -0.82 2.12 -7.35
N GLY A 56 -0.12 2.84 -6.49
CA GLY A 56 0.23 4.25 -6.62
C GLY A 56 -0.18 5.10 -5.42
N ARG A 57 -0.21 6.43 -5.62
CA ARG A 57 -0.50 7.38 -4.53
C ARG A 57 -1.99 7.55 -4.28
N TYR A 58 -2.44 7.19 -3.08
CA TYR A 58 -3.80 7.36 -2.61
C TYR A 58 -3.94 8.62 -1.77
N ARG A 59 -5.08 9.27 -1.93
CA ARG A 59 -5.56 10.33 -1.06
C ARG A 59 -6.44 9.72 0.01
N LEU A 60 -6.12 9.95 1.28
CA LEU A 60 -6.91 9.51 2.42
C LEU A 60 -7.71 10.67 3.00
N SER A 61 -8.98 10.44 3.30
CA SER A 61 -9.85 11.39 4.00
C SER A 61 -10.83 10.65 4.89
N VAL A 62 -11.12 11.19 6.06
CA VAL A 62 -12.08 10.61 7.00
C VAL A 62 -13.39 11.38 6.95
N LYS A 63 -14.51 10.65 6.88
CA LYS A 63 -15.86 11.18 7.01
C LYS A 63 -16.52 10.58 8.24
N THR A 64 -17.20 11.43 9.01
CA THR A 64 -17.98 11.02 10.18
C THR A 64 -19.45 11.39 9.96
N ARG A 65 -20.34 10.53 10.45
CA ARG A 65 -21.78 10.77 10.42
C ARG A 65 -22.32 10.71 11.84
N SER A 66 -23.04 11.75 12.24
CA SER A 66 -23.67 11.88 13.56
C SER A 66 -25.12 12.35 13.42
N GLY A 67 -25.84 12.46 14.53
CA GLY A 67 -27.18 13.06 14.55
C GLY A 67 -27.22 14.51 14.07
N ALA A 68 -26.10 15.23 14.10
CA ALA A 68 -25.97 16.60 13.62
C ALA A 68 -25.67 16.70 12.10
N GLY A 69 -25.43 15.57 11.43
CA GLY A 69 -25.13 15.51 10.00
C GLY A 69 -23.82 14.78 9.69
N GLU A 70 -23.37 14.94 8.45
CA GLU A 70 -22.11 14.38 7.93
C GLU A 70 -21.02 15.45 7.95
N PHE A 71 -19.84 15.08 8.43
CA PHE A 71 -18.65 15.92 8.44
C PHE A 71 -17.52 15.20 7.72
N ALA A 72 -16.85 15.90 6.81
CA ALA A 72 -15.63 15.41 6.16
C ALA A 72 -14.46 16.24 6.67
N ALA A 73 -13.41 15.58 7.15
CA ALA A 73 -12.17 16.27 7.49
C ALA A 73 -11.61 16.98 6.24
N PRO A 74 -11.02 18.18 6.39
CA PRO A 74 -10.29 18.83 5.31
C PRO A 74 -9.23 17.89 4.73
N PHE A 75 -8.99 18.02 3.43
CA PHE A 75 -7.93 17.25 2.79
C PHE A 75 -6.56 17.72 3.28
N ASP A 76 -5.75 16.77 3.76
CA ASP A 76 -4.36 16.98 4.14
C ASP A 76 -3.47 16.06 3.29
N PRO A 77 -2.61 16.61 2.42
CA PRO A 77 -1.64 15.84 1.65
C PRO A 77 -0.68 14.99 2.51
N GLY A 78 -0.48 15.35 3.78
CA GLY A 78 0.32 14.57 4.73
C GLY A 78 -0.29 13.20 5.06
N ASN A 79 -1.58 13.00 4.76
CA ASN A 79 -2.27 11.71 4.89
C ASN A 79 -2.26 10.89 3.59
N ASP A 80 -1.70 11.40 2.49
CA ASP A 80 -1.53 10.59 1.28
C ASP A 80 -0.56 9.44 1.57
N PHE A 81 -0.85 8.26 1.02
CA PHE A 81 0.03 7.09 1.13
C PHE A 81 0.29 6.47 -0.24
N VAL A 82 1.40 5.74 -0.37
CA VAL A 82 1.73 5.01 -1.60
C VAL A 82 1.48 3.53 -1.36
N LEU A 83 0.67 2.92 -2.21
CA LEU A 83 0.48 1.48 -2.26
C LEU A 83 1.33 0.92 -3.40
N LEU A 84 2.12 -0.12 -3.13
CA LEU A 84 2.93 -0.82 -4.11
C LEU A 84 2.44 -2.26 -4.24
N PHE A 85 2.97 -2.98 -5.24
CA PHE A 85 2.86 -4.42 -5.28
C PHE A 85 3.45 -5.06 -4.02
N ASN A 86 2.95 -6.23 -3.63
CA ASN A 86 3.39 -6.95 -2.45
C ASN A 86 3.88 -8.38 -2.77
N PRO A 87 5.17 -8.53 -3.14
CA PRO A 87 5.79 -9.84 -3.37
C PRO A 87 5.76 -10.81 -2.18
N TRP A 88 5.46 -10.33 -0.97
CA TRP A 88 5.35 -11.16 0.25
C TRP A 88 3.94 -11.69 0.50
N CYS A 89 2.94 -11.25 -0.26
CA CYS A 89 1.55 -11.68 -0.10
C CYS A 89 1.24 -12.83 -1.08
N PRO A 90 0.92 -14.05 -0.60
CA PRO A 90 0.62 -15.20 -1.48
C PRO A 90 -0.56 -15.00 -2.44
N GLU A 91 -1.43 -14.04 -2.14
CA GLU A 91 -2.60 -13.71 -2.97
C GLU A 91 -2.29 -12.60 -3.99
N ASP A 92 -1.13 -11.94 -3.91
CA ASP A 92 -0.70 -10.96 -4.91
C ASP A 92 -0.13 -11.68 -6.14
N THR A 93 -0.48 -11.17 -7.31
CA THR A 93 0.00 -11.66 -8.61
C THR A 93 1.53 -11.67 -8.76
N VAL A 94 2.25 -10.83 -7.99
CA VAL A 94 3.72 -10.77 -8.00
C VAL A 94 4.36 -11.53 -6.84
N TYR A 95 3.60 -12.39 -6.15
CA TYR A 95 4.12 -13.20 -5.05
C TYR A 95 5.38 -13.98 -5.47
N MET A 96 6.36 -13.98 -4.58
CA MET A 96 7.54 -14.83 -4.66
C MET A 96 7.66 -15.64 -3.38
N ASP A 97 8.11 -16.88 -3.50
CA ASP A 97 8.39 -17.69 -2.32
C ASP A 97 9.38 -16.97 -1.38
N PRO A 98 9.25 -17.15 -0.05
CA PRO A 98 10.05 -16.44 0.96
C PRO A 98 11.48 -17.00 1.02
N THR A 99 12.21 -16.86 -0.08
CA THR A 99 13.62 -17.22 -0.26
C THR A 99 14.48 -15.96 -0.25
N SER A 100 15.79 -16.12 -0.47
CA SER A 100 16.70 -14.99 -0.69
C SER A 100 16.41 -14.19 -1.97
N ASP A 101 15.57 -14.71 -2.87
CA ASP A 101 15.32 -14.12 -4.18
C ASP A 101 14.60 -12.77 -4.08
N LEU A 102 13.78 -12.57 -3.04
CA LEU A 102 13.17 -11.27 -2.74
C LEU A 102 14.23 -10.19 -2.46
N ASN A 103 15.36 -10.57 -1.83
CA ASN A 103 16.45 -9.62 -1.63
C ASN A 103 17.11 -9.25 -2.95
N GLU A 104 17.26 -10.19 -3.88
CA GLU A 104 17.94 -9.93 -5.16
C GLU A 104 17.05 -9.20 -6.18
N TYR A 105 15.80 -9.62 -6.35
CA TYR A 105 14.94 -9.12 -7.42
C TYR A 105 14.08 -7.92 -7.04
N VAL A 106 13.92 -7.65 -5.73
CA VAL A 106 13.09 -6.54 -5.23
C VAL A 106 13.92 -5.51 -4.48
N LEU A 107 14.70 -5.95 -3.48
CA LEU A 107 15.37 -5.04 -2.55
C LEU A 107 16.77 -4.61 -3.00
N ASN A 108 17.46 -5.38 -3.83
CA ASN A 108 18.81 -5.05 -4.27
C ASN A 108 18.78 -3.87 -5.26
N GLU A 109 19.47 -2.80 -4.92
CA GLU A 109 19.55 -1.58 -5.75
C GLU A 109 20.73 -1.57 -6.71
N SER A 110 21.53 -2.63 -6.73
CA SER A 110 22.73 -2.74 -7.54
C SER A 110 22.80 -4.08 -8.25
N GLY A 111 23.03 -4.03 -9.55
CA GLY A 111 23.10 -5.22 -10.39
C GLY A 111 24.34 -5.28 -11.26
N ARG A 112 24.37 -6.34 -12.07
CA ARG A 112 25.37 -6.56 -13.11
C ARG A 112 24.66 -6.77 -14.45
N ILE A 113 25.19 -6.13 -15.48
CA ILE A 113 24.75 -6.34 -16.86
C ILE A 113 25.89 -7.03 -17.61
N PHE A 114 25.63 -8.22 -18.11
CA PHE A 114 26.56 -8.97 -18.94
C PHE A 114 26.43 -8.55 -20.41
N TYR A 115 27.55 -8.48 -21.11
CA TYR A 115 27.65 -8.10 -22.53
C TYR A 115 28.87 -8.76 -23.18
N GLY A 116 29.07 -8.53 -24.49
CA GLY A 116 30.17 -9.15 -25.25
C GLY A 116 29.65 -10.29 -26.11
N THR A 117 30.43 -11.35 -26.25
CA THR A 117 30.08 -12.56 -27.01
C THR A 117 30.03 -13.78 -26.08
N GLU A 118 29.54 -14.91 -26.57
CA GLU A 118 29.58 -16.18 -25.83
C GLU A 118 31.01 -16.61 -25.45
N ASP A 119 31.99 -16.31 -26.31
CA ASP A 119 33.41 -16.60 -26.07
C ASP A 119 34.13 -15.55 -25.22
N GLN A 120 33.54 -14.36 -25.07
CA GLN A 120 34.14 -13.24 -24.36
C GLN A 120 33.07 -12.45 -23.61
N ILE A 121 32.67 -12.99 -22.46
CA ILE A 121 31.70 -12.35 -21.56
C ILE A 121 32.39 -11.24 -20.77
N ALA A 122 31.84 -10.03 -20.87
CA ALA A 122 32.19 -8.88 -20.05
C ALA A 122 31.00 -8.50 -19.16
N GLU A 123 31.28 -7.76 -18.09
CA GLU A 123 30.26 -7.28 -17.16
C GLU A 123 30.44 -5.80 -16.84
N ARG A 124 29.34 -5.16 -16.48
CA ARG A 124 29.33 -3.81 -15.91
C ARG A 124 28.41 -3.77 -14.70
N SER A 125 28.83 -3.07 -13.65
CA SER A 125 27.93 -2.73 -12.54
C SER A 125 26.87 -1.72 -13.00
N TRP A 126 25.68 -1.82 -12.42
CA TRP A 126 24.57 -0.91 -12.67
C TRP A 126 23.88 -0.55 -11.36
N ASN A 127 23.67 0.73 -11.11
CA ASN A 127 22.88 1.21 -9.98
C ASN A 127 21.43 1.39 -10.47
N TYR A 128 20.51 0.59 -9.94
CA TYR A 128 19.08 0.67 -10.24
C TYR A 128 18.45 1.92 -9.61
N GLY A 129 18.85 2.25 -8.37
CA GLY A 129 18.43 3.46 -7.68
C GLY A 129 16.92 3.58 -7.47
N GLN A 130 16.24 2.48 -7.15
CA GLN A 130 14.79 2.46 -6.97
C GLN A 130 14.33 3.16 -5.68
N VAL A 131 15.18 3.27 -4.66
CA VAL A 131 14.92 4.05 -3.44
C VAL A 131 15.85 5.28 -3.44
N PRO A 132 15.38 6.44 -3.91
CA PRO A 132 16.15 7.67 -3.80
C PRO A 132 16.30 8.09 -2.31
N PRO A 133 17.37 8.83 -1.97
CA PRO A 133 17.60 9.33 -0.62
C PRO A 133 16.53 10.31 -0.13
#